data_AF-A0A8S2T6R8-F1
#
_entry.id   AF-A0A8S2T6R8-F1
#
_cell.length_a   1.000
_cell.length_b   1.000
_cell.length_c   1.000
_cell.angle_alpha   90.00
_cell.angle_beta   90.00
_cell.angle_gamma   90.00
#
_symmetry.space_group_name_H-M   'P 1'
#
loop_
_entity.id
_entity.type
_entity.pdbx_description
1 polymer ?
#
loop_
_entity_poly.entity_id
_entity_poly.type
_entity_poly.pdbx_seq_one_letter_code
_entity_poly.pdbx_strand_id
1 'polypeptide(L)'
;NDFYRHDDVKKLATDRGLDLQLFKNAYVSFRKFLIQSTVLPVDFQIVLNDIICGAGIVTDMFPFFLRHAQQMFPHLICMDDLKKISD
;
A
#
# COMPACT_ATOMS: atom_id res chain seq x y z
N ASN A 1 2.60 -1.98 13.30
CA ASN A 1 3.82 -2.25 12.49
C ASN A 1 3.72 -3.56 11.71
N ASP A 2 2.66 -4.34 11.92
CA ASP A 2 2.54 -5.70 11.38
C ASP A 2 2.48 -5.72 9.85
N PHE A 3 1.81 -4.72 9.24
CA PHE A 3 1.81 -4.52 7.79
C PHE A 3 3.22 -4.53 7.18
N TYR A 4 4.16 -3.75 7.75
CA TYR A 4 5.52 -3.62 7.23
C TYR A 4 6.34 -4.90 7.41
N ARG A 5 6.03 -5.68 8.45
CA ARG A 5 6.77 -6.90 8.79
C ARG A 5 6.25 -8.13 8.04
N HIS A 6 5.00 -8.10 7.58
CA HIS A 6 4.31 -9.21 6.93
C HIS A 6 5.02 -9.62 5.62
N ASP A 7 5.41 -10.88 5.49
CA ASP A 7 6.21 -11.32 4.34
C ASP A 7 5.41 -11.32 3.03
N ASP A 8 4.13 -11.68 3.07
CA ASP A 8 3.25 -11.58 1.90
C ASP A 8 3.11 -10.14 1.39
N VAL A 9 3.10 -9.14 2.29
CA VAL A 9 3.07 -7.72 1.90
C VAL A 9 4.35 -7.33 1.18
N LYS A 10 5.52 -7.75 1.68
CA LYS A 10 6.81 -7.46 1.04
C LYS A 10 6.93 -8.16 -0.31
N LYS A 11 6.49 -9.42 -0.39
CA LYS A 11 6.48 -10.19 -1.64
C LYS A 11 5.59 -9.50 -2.68
N LEU A 12 4.36 -9.16 -2.29
CA LEU A 12 3.42 -8.48 -3.17
C LEU A 12 3.92 -7.10 -3.58
N ALA A 13 4.59 -6.35 -2.70
CA ALA A 13 5.23 -5.09 -3.04
C ALA A 13 6.31 -5.29 -4.11
N THR A 14 7.16 -6.31 -3.95
CA THR A 14 8.21 -6.66 -4.91
C THR A 14 7.61 -7.04 -6.27
N ASP A 15 6.53 -7.82 -6.30
CA ASP A 15 5.82 -8.21 -7.53
C ASP A 15 5.23 -7.01 -8.29
N ARG A 16 4.98 -5.90 -7.57
CA ARG A 16 4.50 -4.61 -8.08
C ARG A 16 5.62 -3.61 -8.38
N GLY A 17 6.89 -4.05 -8.33
CA GLY A 17 8.05 -3.20 -8.66
C GLY A 17 8.56 -2.33 -7.51
N LEU A 18 8.04 -2.50 -6.29
CA LEU A 18 8.57 -1.84 -5.10
C LEU A 18 9.73 -2.67 -4.55
N ASP A 19 10.96 -2.31 -4.90
CA ASP A 19 12.13 -2.85 -4.21
C ASP A 19 12.15 -2.41 -2.72
N LEU A 20 13.04 -2.99 -1.94
CA LEU A 20 13.11 -2.77 -0.49
C LEU A 20 13.22 -1.29 -0.10
N GLN A 21 13.96 -0.48 -0.85
CA GLN A 21 14.11 0.96 -0.58
C GLN A 21 12.82 1.71 -0.91
N LEU A 22 12.22 1.46 -2.07
CA LEU A 22 10.95 2.08 -2.46
C LEU A 22 9.83 1.70 -1.48
N PHE A 23 9.73 0.42 -1.11
CA PHE A 23 8.77 -0.07 -0.12
C PHE A 23 8.92 0.65 1.22
N LYS A 24 10.15 0.76 1.75
CA LYS A 24 10.43 1.46 3.01
C LYS A 24 10.04 2.94 2.92
N ASN A 25 10.42 3.63 1.84
CA ASN A 25 10.12 5.05 1.66
C ASN A 25 8.62 5.30 1.52
N ALA A 26 7.93 4.48 0.73
CA ALA A 26 6.48 4.50 0.60
C ALA A 26 5.81 4.25 1.95
N TYR A 27 6.28 3.27 2.72
CA TYR A 27 5.70 2.93 4.03
C TYR A 27 5.82 4.09 5.04
N VAL A 28 6.99 4.72 5.11
CA VAL A 28 7.21 5.87 6.00
C VAL A 28 6.30 7.03 5.60
N SER A 29 6.18 7.31 4.31
CA SER A 29 5.30 8.36 3.79
C SER A 29 3.82 8.05 4.05
N PHE A 30 3.39 6.82 3.77
CA PHE A 30 2.02 6.36 3.99
C PHE A 30 1.64 6.44 5.47
N ARG A 31 2.52 6.02 6.39
CA ARG A 31 2.29 6.15 7.83
C ARG A 31 2.13 7.62 8.26
N LYS A 32 2.92 8.54 7.69
CA LYS A 32 2.75 9.98 7.95
C LYS A 32 1.40 10.47 7.44
N PHE A 33 1.00 10.07 6.23
CA PHE A 33 -0.31 10.37 5.65
C PHE A 33 -1.45 9.90 6.58
N LEU A 34 -1.41 8.67 7.11
CA LEU A 34 -2.45 8.20 8.05
C LEU A 34 -2.57 9.03 9.33
N ILE A 35 -1.46 9.57 9.82
CA ILE A 35 -1.41 10.32 11.09
C ILE A 35 -1.78 11.79 10.90
N GLN A 36 -1.38 12.39 9.77
CA GLN A 36 -1.48 13.83 9.53
C GLN A 36 -2.71 14.22 8.70
N SER A 37 -3.27 13.29 7.93
CA SER A 37 -4.43 13.60 7.08
C SER A 37 -5.68 13.84 7.93
N THR A 38 -6.32 14.97 7.70
CA THR A 38 -7.60 15.33 8.31
C THR A 38 -8.78 14.58 7.67
N VAL A 39 -8.61 14.10 6.43
CA VAL A 39 -9.61 13.34 5.69
C VAL A 39 -8.94 12.16 4.99
N LEU A 40 -9.40 10.95 5.33
CA LEU A 40 -9.07 9.73 4.61
C LEU A 40 -10.26 9.34 3.72
N PRO A 41 -10.04 8.65 2.59
CA PRO A 41 -11.12 8.06 1.81
C PRO A 41 -12.03 7.18 2.68
N VAL A 42 -13.35 7.28 2.50
CA VAL A 42 -14.35 6.58 3.34
C VAL A 42 -14.18 5.06 3.28
N ASP A 43 -13.91 4.52 2.09
CA ASP A 43 -13.61 3.11 1.88
C ASP A 43 -12.40 2.66 2.69
N PHE A 44 -11.37 3.51 2.79
CA PHE A 44 -10.20 3.22 3.60
C PHE A 44 -10.47 3.32 5.11
N GLN A 45 -11.30 4.27 5.53
CA GLN A 45 -11.72 4.39 6.94
C GLN A 45 -12.43 3.13 7.43
N ILE A 46 -13.28 2.52 6.59
CA ILE A 46 -13.95 1.25 6.89
C ILE A 46 -12.93 0.14 7.09
N VAL A 47 -11.99 -0.03 6.16
CA VAL A 47 -10.93 -1.04 6.27
C VAL A 47 -10.08 -0.85 7.52
N LEU A 48 -9.69 0.38 7.85
CA LEU A 48 -8.95 0.67 9.07
C LEU A 48 -9.78 0.33 10.32
N ASN A 49 -11.06 0.67 10.34
CA ASN A 49 -11.95 0.37 11.45
C ASN A 49 -12.08 -1.16 11.65
N ASP A 50 -12.28 -1.91 10.58
CA ASP A 50 -12.41 -3.36 10.64
C ASP A 50 -11.12 -4.01 11.16
N ILE A 51 -9.94 -3.53 10.75
CA ILE A 51 -8.65 -4.00 11.27
C ILE A 51 -8.51 -3.66 12.77
N ILE A 52 -8.87 -2.45 13.19
CA ILE A 52 -8.78 -2.01 14.59
C ILE A 52 -9.72 -2.83 15.49
N CYS A 53 -10.93 -3.13 14.99
CA CYS A 53 -11.91 -3.96 15.69
C CYS A 53 -11.64 -5.47 15.59
N GLY A 54 -10.62 -5.89 14.84
CA GLY A 54 -10.25 -7.30 14.65
C GLY A 54 -11.17 -8.08 13.68
N ALA A 55 -12.00 -7.40 12.92
CA ALA A 55 -12.87 -7.97 11.89
C ALA A 55 -12.21 -8.02 10.50
N GLY A 56 -11.08 -7.32 10.30
CA GLY A 56 -10.31 -7.29 9.06
C GLY A 56 -8.87 -7.79 9.24
N ILE A 57 -8.17 -8.03 8.13
CA ILE A 57 -6.76 -8.45 8.15
C ILE A 57 -5.84 -7.33 7.69
N VAL A 58 -4.64 -7.26 8.27
CA VAL A 58 -3.70 -6.15 8.04
C VAL A 58 -3.34 -5.97 6.56
N THR A 59 -3.38 -7.04 5.77
CA THR A 59 -3.10 -7.04 4.33
C THR A 59 -4.14 -6.29 3.51
N ASP A 60 -5.35 -6.07 4.03
CA ASP A 60 -6.42 -5.33 3.35
C ASP A 60 -6.06 -3.85 3.10
N MET A 61 -5.05 -3.34 3.83
CA MET A 61 -4.49 -2.01 3.60
C MET A 61 -3.65 -1.91 2.31
N PHE A 62 -3.25 -3.04 1.71
CA PHE A 62 -2.29 -3.07 0.62
C PHE A 62 -2.72 -2.28 -0.62
N PRO A 63 -3.98 -2.35 -1.12
CA PRO A 63 -4.41 -1.56 -2.27
C PRO A 63 -4.27 -0.04 -2.04
N PHE A 64 -4.55 0.42 -0.82
CA PHE A 64 -4.41 1.82 -0.44
C PHE A 64 -2.94 2.24 -0.34
N PHE A 65 -2.12 1.38 0.25
CA PHE A 65 -0.67 1.56 0.28
C PHE A 65 -0.06 1.62 -1.12
N LEU A 66 -0.46 0.73 -2.03
CA LEU A 66 0.05 0.70 -3.40
C LEU A 66 -0.33 1.96 -4.17
N ARG A 67 -1.58 2.43 -4.04
CA ARG A 67 -2.01 3.71 -4.65
C ARG A 67 -1.16 4.89 -4.13
N HIS A 68 -0.90 4.94 -2.82
CA HIS A 68 -0.02 5.96 -2.23
C HIS A 68 1.40 5.86 -2.80
N ALA A 69 1.93 4.65 -2.93
CA ALA A 69 3.24 4.42 -3.51
C ALA A 69 3.31 4.84 -4.99
N GLN A 70 2.27 4.58 -5.77
CA GLN A 70 2.16 5.01 -7.17
C GLN A 70 2.10 6.54 -7.31
N GLN A 71 1.47 7.24 -6.38
CA GLN A 71 1.50 8.71 -6.35
C GLN A 71 2.90 9.26 -6.06
N MET A 72 3.68 8.57 -5.20
CA MET A 72 5.07 8.93 -4.93
C MET A 72 6.03 8.55 -6.06
N PHE A 73 5.75 7.45 -6.74
CA PHE A 73 6.61 6.82 -7.73
C PHE A 73 5.80 6.50 -9.00
N PRO A 74 5.53 7.50 -9.86
CA PRO A 74 4.65 7.33 -11.01
C PRO A 74 5.08 6.25 -12.01
N HIS A 75 6.38 5.92 -12.05
CA HIS A 75 6.90 4.83 -12.89
C HIS A 75 6.32 3.45 -12.54
N LEU A 76 5.78 3.27 -11.32
CA LEU A 76 5.09 2.05 -10.89
C LEU A 76 3.72 1.88 -11.53
N ILE A 77 3.11 2.95 -12.04
CA ILE A 77 1.81 2.89 -12.74
C ILE A 77 1.99 2.17 -14.09
N CYS A 78 3.05 2.52 -14.82
CA CYS A 78 3.35 1.95 -16.13
C CYS A 78 3.72 0.45 -16.07
N MET A 79 4.18 -0.07 -14.93
CA MET A 79 4.51 -1.49 -14.77
C MET A 79 3.27 -2.40 -14.78
N ASP A 80 2.11 -1.90 -14.34
CA ASP A 80 0.85 -2.65 -14.37
C ASP A 80 0.21 -2.65 -15.77
N ASP A 81 0.32 -1.55 -16.51
CA ASP A 81 -0.14 -1.47 -17.91
C ASP A 81 0.72 -2.33 -18.84
N LEU A 82 2.06 -2.33 -18.70
CA LEU A 82 2.93 -3.16 -19.54
C LEU A 82 2.64 -4.66 -19.41
N LYS A 83 2.30 -5.15 -18.20
CA LYS A 83 1.98 -6.57 -17.99
C LYS A 83 0.68 -7.01 -18.66
N LYS A 84 -0.24 -6.08 -18.98
CA LYS A 84 -1.50 -6.40 -19.68
C LYS A 84 -1.40 -6.41 -21.20
N ILE A 85 -0.35 -5.81 -21.77
CA ILE A 85 -0.13 -5.76 -23.24
C ILE A 85 0.80 -6.88 -23.73
N SER A 86 1.29 -7.72 -22.81
CA SER A 86 2.27 -8.76 -23.09
C SER A 86 1.71 -10.19 -22.96
N ASP A 87 0.38 -10.35 -22.93
CA ASP A 87 -0.33 -11.62 -23.11
C ASP A 87 -0.91 -11.69 -24.53
#